data_AF-A0A6U3UZ66-F1
#
_entry.id   AF-A0A6U3UZ66-F1
#
_cell.length_a   1.000
_cell.length_b   1.000
_cell.length_c   1.000
_cell.angle_alpha   90.00
_cell.angle_beta   90.00
_cell.angle_gamma   90.00
#
_symmetry.space_group_name_H-M   'P 1'
#
loop_
_entity.id
_entity.type
_entity.pdbx_description
1 polymer ?
#
loop_
_entity_poly.entity_id
_entity_poly.type
_entity_poly.pdbx_seq_one_letter_code
_entity_poly.pdbx_strand_id
1 'polypeptide(L)'
;MTISNLLLLLMMMTSSSSTVEAARTKKSTTTTLNHLSNLDYLTFPDRKASEAAVVEWGHSAVISAIDATVASFGPQTSRGAFFEVEASPILADPVAGVSSDVMEKIQRHNNGEEYYKFEPAPLNNAEDVHGNMVVMTNTAGLSGVTMAKIAKESGAAALMVVNVDHDYPDYVYSLTPENEEEQIYAEEEVDIPVIMVSLQSGNVLTTATVDEHTDPKDIVNNGMPERIRLYGGGDRPFFEDVLNHKPVVYIIHNLLTETECDELIKAAESKFDLVSDDDTNYLEHTIPPPAKQDGVVMQNNIQRATLWRGALNPHSGKQIEERIEQVTGFPQDHFSDFQVNKHVAGSYHGVHYDTHPINVPMATITVFLNDVDEGDGGELVFPSPALGGDKKRGSSGTSSGGGKDDDPVKIYPRKGIAVVHHNTDEEYQFDASTLHAELPLKNGVKYVAKKFIYANPQPPSKRIVLPLIALPFGGKLPRCVCTFYQFFLEKFGMEEGNVYFDKFCTVAPVLCLFLIASVITNMVKTSLTDSSSSSSSKGKTKKESSEGKKKAAAEGKAVKKKKVKKT
;
A
#
# COMPACT_ATOMS: atom_id res chain seq x y z
N MET A 1 17.14 -29.88 -64.09
CA MET A 1 16.20 -29.72 -62.96
C MET A 1 15.48 -28.39 -63.14
N THR A 2 14.19 -28.42 -63.40
CA THR A 2 13.38 -27.22 -63.65
C THR A 2 13.04 -26.52 -62.34
N ILE A 3 12.92 -25.18 -62.37
CA ILE A 3 12.61 -24.27 -61.25
C ILE A 3 11.35 -24.72 -60.46
N SER A 4 10.43 -25.43 -61.11
CA SER A 4 9.24 -26.02 -60.48
C SER A 4 9.55 -27.07 -59.41
N ASN A 5 10.64 -27.82 -59.52
CA ASN A 5 11.02 -28.84 -58.53
C ASN A 5 11.73 -28.25 -57.31
N LEU A 6 12.31 -27.05 -57.43
CA LEU A 6 12.94 -26.35 -56.29
C LEU A 6 11.89 -25.68 -55.40
N LEU A 7 10.80 -25.18 -56.00
CA LEU A 7 9.69 -24.53 -55.28
C LEU A 7 8.85 -25.54 -54.45
N LEU A 8 8.66 -26.76 -54.98
CA LEU A 8 7.93 -27.81 -54.27
C LEU A 8 8.72 -28.37 -53.07
N LEU A 9 10.05 -28.43 -53.18
CA LEU A 9 10.93 -28.83 -52.07
C LEU A 9 10.99 -27.77 -50.96
N LEU A 10 10.94 -26.47 -51.32
CA LEU A 10 10.91 -25.37 -50.35
C LEU A 10 9.55 -25.27 -49.62
N MET A 11 8.44 -25.59 -50.30
CA MET A 11 7.11 -25.63 -49.69
C MET A 11 6.91 -26.85 -48.77
N MET A 12 7.51 -28.00 -49.07
CA MET A 12 7.41 -29.18 -48.19
C MET A 12 8.33 -29.15 -46.97
N MET A 13 9.40 -28.34 -46.99
CA MET A 13 10.31 -28.16 -45.83
C MET A 13 9.82 -27.09 -44.83
N THR A 14 8.85 -26.25 -45.21
CA THR A 14 8.32 -25.17 -44.35
C THR A 14 6.99 -25.52 -43.67
N SER A 15 6.29 -26.57 -44.11
CA SER A 15 4.98 -26.96 -43.56
C SER A 15 5.02 -28.02 -42.46
N SER A 16 6.14 -28.73 -42.26
CA SER A 16 6.26 -29.78 -41.24
C SER A 16 7.02 -29.35 -39.97
N SER A 17 7.86 -28.32 -40.05
CA SER A 17 8.59 -27.81 -38.87
C SER A 17 7.71 -26.90 -38.00
N SER A 18 6.96 -25.99 -38.63
CA SER A 18 6.15 -24.98 -37.94
C SER A 18 5.01 -25.57 -37.10
N THR A 19 4.38 -26.66 -37.56
CA THR A 19 3.31 -27.35 -36.80
C THR A 19 3.85 -28.17 -35.62
N VAL A 20 5.06 -28.72 -35.75
CA VAL A 20 5.71 -29.51 -34.69
C VAL A 20 6.30 -28.59 -33.63
N GLU A 21 6.91 -27.46 -34.02
CA GLU A 21 7.32 -26.41 -33.10
C GLU A 21 6.11 -25.82 -32.37
N ALA A 22 5.06 -25.38 -33.07
CA ALA A 22 3.86 -24.84 -32.45
C ALA A 22 3.13 -25.82 -31.50
N ALA A 23 3.21 -27.14 -31.77
CA ALA A 23 2.66 -28.15 -30.87
C ALA A 23 3.56 -28.41 -29.65
N ARG A 24 4.89 -28.38 -29.84
CA ARG A 24 5.88 -28.58 -28.76
C ARG A 24 5.91 -27.39 -27.79
N THR A 25 5.70 -26.18 -28.31
CA THR A 25 5.64 -24.93 -27.55
C THR A 25 4.38 -24.84 -26.70
N LYS A 26 3.19 -25.09 -27.29
CA LYS A 26 1.93 -25.25 -26.54
C LYS A 26 2.06 -26.30 -25.43
N LYS A 27 2.72 -27.43 -25.71
CA LYS A 27 2.93 -28.50 -24.72
C LYS A 27 3.83 -28.06 -23.57
N SER A 28 4.90 -27.29 -23.83
CA SER A 28 5.81 -26.79 -22.79
C SER A 28 5.12 -25.82 -21.83
N THR A 29 4.46 -24.78 -22.35
CA THR A 29 3.71 -23.80 -21.54
C THR A 29 2.58 -24.46 -20.75
N THR A 30 1.85 -25.39 -21.38
CA THR A 30 0.82 -26.19 -20.71
C THR A 30 1.43 -27.01 -19.56
N THR A 31 2.65 -27.53 -19.72
CA THR A 31 3.31 -28.33 -18.67
C THR A 31 3.69 -27.48 -17.45
N THR A 32 4.24 -26.28 -17.66
CA THR A 32 4.59 -25.37 -16.56
C THR A 32 3.36 -24.84 -15.83
N LEU A 33 2.32 -24.43 -16.57
CA LEU A 33 1.05 -23.99 -15.97
C LEU A 33 0.34 -25.11 -15.21
N ASN A 34 0.37 -26.34 -15.76
CA ASN A 34 -0.16 -27.52 -15.06
C ASN A 34 0.64 -27.83 -13.78
N HIS A 35 1.96 -27.64 -13.79
CA HIS A 35 2.77 -27.82 -12.60
C HIS A 35 2.38 -26.82 -11.51
N LEU A 36 2.30 -25.53 -11.86
CA LEU A 36 1.88 -24.47 -10.92
C LEU A 36 0.47 -24.74 -10.36
N SER A 37 -0.48 -25.10 -11.22
CA SER A 37 -1.86 -25.33 -10.80
C SER A 37 -2.03 -26.51 -9.83
N ASN A 38 -1.04 -27.40 -9.72
CA ASN A 38 -1.09 -28.65 -8.94
C ASN A 38 -0.20 -28.63 -7.68
N LEU A 39 0.40 -27.50 -7.31
CA LEU A 39 1.12 -27.37 -6.04
C LEU A 39 0.12 -27.35 -4.87
N ASP A 40 0.57 -27.78 -3.69
CA ASP A 40 -0.18 -27.69 -2.45
C ASP A 40 0.11 -26.33 -1.80
N TYR A 41 -0.89 -25.45 -1.78
CA TYR A 41 -0.71 -24.03 -1.48
C TYR A 41 -1.29 -23.63 -0.13
N LEU A 42 -0.55 -22.83 0.62
CA LEU A 42 -1.15 -21.95 1.64
C LEU A 42 -2.05 -20.94 0.93
N THR A 43 -3.26 -20.75 1.43
CA THR A 43 -4.33 -20.09 0.70
C THR A 43 -4.81 -18.86 1.47
N PHE A 44 -4.90 -17.73 0.77
CA PHE A 44 -5.25 -16.44 1.35
C PHE A 44 -6.33 -15.72 0.51
N PRO A 45 -7.06 -14.74 1.07
CA PRO A 45 -7.01 -14.33 2.47
C PRO A 45 -7.63 -15.37 3.43
N ASP A 46 -7.03 -15.53 4.60
CA ASP A 46 -7.54 -16.32 5.71
C ASP A 46 -8.66 -15.57 6.47
N ARG A 47 -8.55 -14.24 6.55
CA ARG A 47 -9.56 -13.41 7.22
C ARG A 47 -10.49 -12.72 6.24
N LYS A 48 -11.68 -12.37 6.72
CA LYS A 48 -12.64 -11.55 5.97
C LYS A 48 -12.66 -10.13 6.50
N ALA A 49 -12.98 -9.18 5.62
CA ALA A 49 -13.20 -7.78 6.01
C ALA A 49 -14.22 -7.62 7.15
N SER A 50 -15.25 -8.48 7.18
CA SER A 50 -16.27 -8.49 8.25
C SER A 50 -15.76 -8.98 9.61
N GLU A 51 -14.60 -9.64 9.65
CA GLU A 51 -14.01 -10.22 10.86
C GLU A 51 -13.02 -9.25 11.54
N ALA A 52 -12.70 -8.12 10.89
CA ALA A 52 -11.82 -7.12 11.47
C ALA A 52 -12.54 -6.32 12.56
N ALA A 53 -11.85 -6.12 13.68
CA ALA A 53 -12.27 -5.23 14.75
C ALA A 53 -11.10 -4.31 15.12
N VAL A 54 -11.42 -3.05 15.44
CA VAL A 54 -10.44 -2.08 15.89
C VAL A 54 -10.70 -1.78 17.36
N VAL A 55 -9.66 -1.94 18.17
CA VAL A 55 -9.63 -1.54 19.57
C VAL A 55 -8.85 -0.23 19.65
N GLU A 56 -9.54 0.86 19.96
CA GLU A 56 -8.92 2.15 20.25
C GLU A 56 -8.92 2.39 21.75
N TRP A 57 -7.77 2.73 22.32
CA TRP A 57 -7.65 3.24 23.69
C TRP A 57 -6.72 4.45 23.72
N GLY A 58 -7.07 5.45 24.51
CA GLY A 58 -6.20 6.59 24.78
C GLY A 58 -6.97 7.92 24.92
N HIS A 59 -6.23 8.96 25.31
CA HIS A 59 -6.68 10.32 25.11
C HIS A 59 -6.48 10.66 23.64
N SER A 60 -7.55 10.68 22.86
CA SER A 60 -7.48 11.17 21.48
C SER A 60 -7.12 12.66 21.54
N ALA A 61 -5.84 12.99 21.38
CA ALA A 61 -5.46 14.35 21.07
C ALA A 61 -5.94 14.60 19.63
N VAL A 62 -7.15 15.16 19.49
CA VAL A 62 -7.56 15.77 18.23
C VAL A 62 -6.70 17.03 18.09
N ILE A 63 -5.48 16.86 17.58
CA ILE A 63 -4.66 17.98 17.15
C ILE A 63 -5.32 18.50 15.89
N SER A 64 -6.29 19.40 16.08
CA SER A 64 -6.84 20.17 14.98
C SER A 64 -5.66 20.84 14.28
N ALA A 65 -5.51 20.62 12.97
CA ALA A 65 -4.39 21.12 12.18
C ALA A 65 -4.17 22.65 12.37
N ILE A 66 -5.19 23.39 12.83
CA ILE A 66 -5.09 24.80 13.21
C ILE A 66 -4.10 25.04 14.36
N ASP A 67 -4.01 24.17 15.37
CA ASP A 67 -3.13 24.39 16.52
C ASP A 67 -1.68 23.93 16.27
N ALA A 68 -1.46 23.02 15.32
CA ALA A 68 -0.15 22.63 14.83
C ALA A 68 0.38 23.51 13.68
N THR A 69 -0.43 24.45 13.15
CA THR A 69 -0.02 25.41 12.10
C THR A 69 0.92 26.51 12.60
N VAL A 70 2.00 26.15 13.30
CA VAL A 70 3.17 27.01 13.47
C VAL A 70 4.49 26.25 13.25
N ALA A 71 4.51 25.28 12.34
CA ALA A 71 5.73 24.85 11.67
C ALA A 71 5.64 25.23 10.18
N SER A 72 6.49 26.16 9.75
CA SER A 72 6.47 26.83 8.43
C SER A 72 6.81 25.92 7.23
N PHE A 73 6.88 24.60 7.39
CA PHE A 73 7.37 23.68 6.35
C PHE A 73 6.67 22.32 6.46
N GLY A 74 5.67 22.07 5.59
CA GLY A 74 4.99 20.78 5.43
C GLY A 74 3.69 20.92 4.60
N PRO A 75 3.28 19.91 3.81
CA PRO A 75 2.04 19.97 3.06
C PRO A 75 0.85 20.11 4.03
N GLN A 76 0.01 21.12 3.80
CA GLN A 76 -1.22 21.30 4.56
C GLN A 76 -2.18 20.16 4.23
N THR A 77 -2.27 19.16 5.10
CA THR A 77 -3.34 18.17 5.03
C THR A 77 -4.65 18.89 5.40
N SER A 78 -5.61 18.90 4.47
CA SER A 78 -6.94 19.47 4.70
C SER A 78 -7.80 18.63 5.67
N ARG A 79 -7.22 17.59 6.27
CA ARG A 79 -7.79 16.70 7.28
C ARG A 79 -6.78 16.58 8.42
N GLY A 80 -7.28 16.46 9.66
CA GLY A 80 -6.47 16.45 10.88
C GLY A 80 -5.32 15.46 10.77
N ALA A 81 -4.14 15.85 11.26
CA ALA A 81 -3.05 14.92 11.44
C ALA A 81 -3.43 14.01 12.62
N PHE A 82 -3.65 12.73 12.36
CA PHE A 82 -3.84 11.73 13.40
C PHE A 82 -2.45 11.20 13.76
N PHE A 83 -2.08 11.32 15.03
CA PHE A 83 -0.91 10.61 15.57
C PHE A 83 -1.46 9.32 16.19
N GLU A 84 -1.36 8.23 15.45
CA GLU A 84 -1.80 6.91 15.88
C GLU A 84 -0.53 6.10 16.21
N VAL A 85 -0.48 5.54 17.42
CA VAL A 85 0.54 4.57 17.82
C VAL A 85 -0.14 3.22 17.76
N GLU A 86 0.22 2.40 16.78
CA GLU A 86 -0.28 1.04 16.66
C GLU A 86 0.49 0.13 17.62
N ALA A 87 -0.23 -0.72 18.33
CA ALA A 87 0.33 -1.77 19.17
C ALA A 87 -0.22 -3.11 18.69
N SER A 88 0.68 -4.06 18.43
CA SER A 88 0.31 -5.39 17.94
C SER A 88 -0.22 -6.26 19.08
N PRO A 89 -1.21 -7.13 18.86
CA PRO A 89 -1.60 -8.14 19.84
C PRO A 89 -0.58 -9.29 19.83
N ILE A 90 0.09 -9.50 20.97
CA ILE A 90 1.10 -10.52 21.18
C ILE A 90 0.56 -11.54 22.16
N LEU A 91 0.52 -12.82 21.77
CA LEU A 91 0.12 -13.89 22.69
C LEU A 91 1.19 -14.04 23.78
N ALA A 92 0.77 -14.09 25.05
CA ALA A 92 1.68 -14.29 26.16
C ALA A 92 2.38 -15.65 26.07
N ASP A 93 3.65 -15.70 26.46
CA ASP A 93 4.35 -16.94 26.77
C ASP A 93 4.83 -16.92 28.22
N PRO A 94 4.27 -17.73 29.12
CA PRO A 94 3.17 -18.69 28.89
C PRO A 94 1.81 -18.00 28.66
N VAL A 95 0.92 -18.63 27.90
CA VAL A 95 -0.39 -18.06 27.50
C VAL A 95 -1.29 -17.73 28.70
N ALA A 96 -1.10 -18.39 29.82
CA ALA A 96 -1.84 -18.15 31.06
C ALA A 96 -1.15 -17.15 32.00
N GLY A 97 -0.03 -16.53 31.57
CA GLY A 97 0.78 -15.62 32.37
C GLY A 97 1.85 -16.27 33.25
N VAL A 98 1.70 -17.56 33.52
CA VAL A 98 2.52 -18.31 34.45
C VAL A 98 2.81 -19.70 33.90
N SER A 99 3.96 -20.26 34.27
CA SER A 99 4.37 -21.58 33.79
C SER A 99 3.58 -22.71 34.44
N SER A 100 3.45 -23.83 33.74
CA SER A 100 2.79 -25.05 34.23
C SER A 100 3.34 -25.55 35.57
N ASP A 101 4.65 -25.42 35.77
CA ASP A 101 5.34 -25.87 36.99
C ASP A 101 4.99 -25.00 38.20
N VAL A 102 4.82 -23.70 37.98
CA VAL A 102 4.37 -22.76 39.02
C VAL A 102 2.88 -23.00 39.31
N MET A 103 2.07 -23.26 38.29
CA MET A 103 0.66 -23.59 38.42
C MET A 103 0.41 -24.88 39.22
N GLU A 104 1.16 -25.95 38.94
CA GLU A 104 1.04 -27.22 39.67
C GLU A 104 1.36 -27.04 41.16
N LYS A 105 2.32 -26.16 41.49
CA LYS A 105 2.63 -25.79 42.87
C LYS A 105 1.45 -25.05 43.51
N ILE A 106 0.94 -23.99 42.87
CA ILE A 106 -0.21 -23.21 43.37
C ILE A 106 -1.41 -24.14 43.66
N GLN A 107 -1.76 -25.03 42.72
CA GLN A 107 -2.90 -25.93 42.86
C GLN A 107 -2.74 -26.96 43.99
N ARG A 108 -1.53 -27.50 44.20
CA ARG A 108 -1.27 -28.46 45.28
C ARG A 108 -1.38 -27.83 46.67
N HIS A 109 -1.06 -26.54 46.80
CA HIS A 109 -1.06 -25.83 48.07
C HIS A 109 -2.46 -25.36 48.52
N ASN A 110 -3.43 -25.21 47.61
CA ASN A 110 -4.83 -24.89 47.95
C ASN A 110 -5.53 -25.98 48.81
N ASN A 111 -4.94 -27.17 48.94
CA ASN A 111 -5.52 -28.31 49.67
C ASN A 111 -4.98 -28.51 51.11
N GLY A 112 -4.25 -27.55 51.69
CA GLY A 112 -3.96 -27.55 53.13
C GLY A 112 -2.53 -27.18 53.51
N GLU A 113 -2.30 -25.88 53.64
CA GLU A 113 -1.26 -25.18 54.40
C GLU A 113 0.23 -25.48 54.13
N GLU A 114 0.81 -24.70 53.21
CA GLU A 114 2.06 -23.93 53.41
C GLU A 114 1.98 -22.70 52.47
N TYR A 115 2.20 -21.49 52.99
CA TYR A 115 1.97 -20.20 52.30
C TYR A 115 3.11 -19.90 51.30
N TYR A 116 2.80 -19.85 50.00
CA TYR A 116 3.73 -19.34 48.98
C TYR A 116 3.29 -17.95 48.55
N LYS A 117 4.11 -16.93 48.81
CA LYS A 117 3.92 -15.60 48.24
C LYS A 117 4.25 -15.70 46.75
N PHE A 118 3.23 -15.70 45.90
CA PHE A 118 3.42 -15.65 44.45
C PHE A 118 3.92 -14.25 44.08
N GLU A 119 5.19 -14.15 43.69
CA GLU A 119 5.75 -12.95 43.08
C GLU A 119 5.72 -13.17 41.55
N PRO A 120 4.85 -12.45 40.82
CA PRO A 120 4.82 -12.56 39.37
C PRO A 120 6.16 -12.16 38.77
N ALA A 121 6.52 -12.80 37.67
CA ALA A 121 7.71 -12.51 36.90
C ALA A 121 7.29 -12.07 35.48
N PRO A 122 8.16 -11.34 34.76
CA PRO A 122 7.93 -11.04 33.36
C PRO A 122 7.72 -12.31 32.51
N LEU A 123 6.95 -12.17 31.44
CA LEU A 123 6.72 -13.22 30.45
C LEU A 123 8.03 -13.63 29.76
N ASN A 124 8.09 -14.88 29.28
CA ASN A 124 9.24 -15.42 28.55
C ASN A 124 9.52 -14.61 27.27
N ASN A 125 8.46 -14.11 26.63
CA ASN A 125 8.50 -13.27 25.43
C ASN A 125 8.34 -11.77 25.74
N ALA A 126 8.83 -11.31 26.90
CA ALA A 126 8.74 -9.90 27.29
C ALA A 126 9.35 -8.93 26.26
N GLU A 127 10.38 -9.36 25.51
CA GLU A 127 10.95 -8.53 24.42
C GLU A 127 9.94 -8.25 23.30
N ASP A 128 9.11 -9.23 22.94
CA ASP A 128 8.05 -9.07 21.92
C ASP A 128 6.85 -8.28 22.46
N VAL A 129 6.56 -8.44 23.76
CA VAL A 129 5.46 -7.77 24.46
C VAL A 129 5.73 -6.28 24.71
N HIS A 130 6.98 -5.87 24.81
CA HIS A 130 7.35 -4.50 25.15
C HIS A 130 6.79 -3.47 24.16
N GLY A 131 5.89 -2.59 24.63
CA GLY A 131 5.21 -1.58 23.82
C GLY A 131 4.00 -2.08 23.03
N ASN A 132 3.66 -3.36 23.13
CA ASN A 132 2.57 -4.02 22.43
C ASN A 132 1.41 -4.39 23.38
N MET A 133 0.27 -4.78 22.82
CA MET A 133 -0.82 -5.35 23.60
C MET A 133 -0.51 -6.83 23.86
N VAL A 134 -0.54 -7.27 25.12
CA VAL A 134 -0.39 -8.70 25.44
C VAL A 134 -1.75 -9.37 25.57
N VAL A 135 -1.86 -10.59 25.05
CA VAL A 135 -3.07 -11.42 25.11
C VAL A 135 -2.82 -12.60 26.03
N MET A 136 -3.61 -12.71 27.09
CA MET A 136 -3.54 -13.77 28.10
C MET A 136 -4.87 -14.53 28.17
N THR A 137 -4.84 -15.76 28.67
CA THR A 137 -6.06 -16.54 28.97
C THR A 137 -6.24 -16.69 30.47
N ASN A 138 -7.50 -16.80 30.92
CA ASN A 138 -7.83 -16.98 32.33
C ASN A 138 -7.69 -18.43 32.84
N THR A 139 -7.09 -19.35 32.07
CA THR A 139 -6.98 -20.78 32.44
C THR A 139 -6.22 -21.03 33.72
N ALA A 140 -5.32 -20.13 34.10
CA ALA A 140 -4.55 -20.23 35.33
C ALA A 140 -5.34 -19.83 36.58
N GLY A 141 -6.57 -19.32 36.43
CA GLY A 141 -7.35 -18.84 37.58
C GLY A 141 -6.67 -17.69 38.34
N LEU A 142 -5.78 -16.94 37.67
CA LEU A 142 -5.17 -15.75 38.25
C LEU A 142 -6.21 -14.63 38.36
N SER A 143 -6.08 -13.83 39.43
CA SER A 143 -6.83 -12.60 39.54
C SER A 143 -6.51 -11.66 38.38
N GLY A 144 -7.47 -10.81 38.03
CA GLY A 144 -7.28 -9.80 37.00
C GLY A 144 -6.11 -8.86 37.30
N VAL A 145 -5.94 -8.48 38.57
CA VAL A 145 -4.85 -7.61 39.03
C VAL A 145 -3.49 -8.28 38.86
N THR A 146 -3.39 -9.57 39.18
CA THR A 146 -2.15 -10.33 39.00
C THR A 146 -1.78 -10.45 37.52
N MET A 147 -2.74 -10.69 36.63
CA MET A 147 -2.48 -10.69 35.18
C MET A 147 -2.02 -9.30 34.68
N ALA A 148 -2.66 -8.22 35.15
CA ALA A 148 -2.26 -6.85 34.83
C ALA A 148 -0.83 -6.54 35.29
N LYS A 149 -0.45 -7.02 36.48
CA LYS A 149 0.91 -6.92 37.01
C LYS A 149 1.94 -7.62 36.12
N ILE A 150 1.67 -8.87 35.73
CA ILE A 150 2.56 -9.64 34.82
C ILE A 150 2.74 -8.90 33.49
N ALA A 151 1.64 -8.41 32.91
CA ALA A 151 1.66 -7.66 31.65
C ALA A 151 2.50 -6.37 31.78
N LYS A 152 2.27 -5.58 32.83
CA LYS A 152 3.02 -4.34 33.11
C LYS A 152 4.51 -4.61 33.29
N GLU A 153 4.87 -5.59 34.12
CA GLU A 153 6.28 -5.96 34.36
C GLU A 153 6.96 -6.50 33.10
N SER A 154 6.19 -7.02 32.15
CA SER A 154 6.66 -7.44 30.82
C SER A 154 6.76 -6.28 29.82
N GLY A 155 6.41 -5.05 30.21
CA GLY A 155 6.48 -3.86 29.37
C GLY A 155 5.31 -3.68 28.40
N ALA A 156 4.19 -4.38 28.62
CA ALA A 156 3.01 -4.28 27.75
C ALA A 156 2.42 -2.86 27.75
N ALA A 157 1.94 -2.40 26.60
CA ALA A 157 1.17 -1.17 26.46
C ALA A 157 -0.32 -1.34 26.81
N ALA A 158 -0.81 -2.59 26.77
CA ALA A 158 -2.19 -2.98 27.08
C ALA A 158 -2.25 -4.48 27.40
N LEU A 159 -3.25 -4.90 28.17
CA LEU A 159 -3.57 -6.31 28.42
C LEU A 159 -4.96 -6.65 27.86
N MET A 160 -5.06 -7.72 27.08
CA MET A 160 -6.32 -8.37 26.74
C MET A 160 -6.39 -9.75 27.39
N VAL A 161 -7.42 -10.02 28.17
CA VAL A 161 -7.69 -11.33 28.76
C VAL A 161 -8.83 -12.00 28.02
N VAL A 162 -8.57 -13.17 27.47
CA VAL A 162 -9.56 -14.01 26.79
C VAL A 162 -10.14 -15.00 27.79
N ASN A 163 -11.44 -14.93 28.03
CA ASN A 163 -12.16 -15.93 28.81
C ASN A 163 -12.32 -17.21 27.97
N VAL A 164 -11.69 -18.29 28.43
CA VAL A 164 -11.76 -19.62 27.81
C VAL A 164 -12.47 -20.64 28.69
N ASP A 165 -13.12 -20.19 29.78
CA ASP A 165 -13.96 -21.04 30.61
C ASP A 165 -15.15 -21.58 29.80
N HIS A 166 -15.24 -22.90 29.70
CA HIS A 166 -16.30 -23.57 28.94
C HIS A 166 -17.64 -23.60 29.69
N ASP A 167 -17.62 -23.52 31.01
CA ASP A 167 -18.84 -23.53 31.84
C ASP A 167 -19.48 -22.14 31.87
N TYR A 168 -18.67 -21.09 31.79
CA TYR A 168 -19.10 -19.69 31.78
C TYR A 168 -18.44 -18.86 30.66
N PRO A 169 -18.66 -19.22 29.38
CA PRO A 169 -17.95 -18.62 28.25
C PRO A 169 -18.27 -17.14 28.05
N ASP A 170 -19.47 -16.70 28.44
CA ASP A 170 -19.94 -15.31 28.33
C ASP A 170 -19.55 -14.44 29.53
N TYR A 171 -18.91 -15.02 30.54
CA TYR A 171 -18.61 -14.30 31.77
C TYR A 171 -17.44 -13.34 31.55
N VAL A 172 -17.74 -12.05 31.63
CA VAL A 172 -16.76 -10.97 31.63
C VAL A 172 -16.85 -10.28 32.98
N TYR A 173 -15.75 -10.20 33.72
CA TYR A 173 -15.71 -9.61 35.06
C TYR A 173 -14.75 -8.44 35.12
N SER A 174 -14.99 -7.49 36.02
CA SER A 174 -14.04 -6.40 36.32
C SER A 174 -12.78 -6.98 36.96
N LEU A 175 -11.68 -6.22 36.96
CA LEU A 175 -10.46 -6.57 37.72
C LEU A 175 -10.70 -6.38 39.21
N THR A 176 -11.52 -7.24 39.80
CA THR A 176 -11.82 -7.18 41.23
C THR A 176 -10.59 -7.71 41.98
N PRO A 177 -9.95 -6.91 42.85
CA PRO A 177 -8.85 -7.40 43.67
C PRO A 177 -9.36 -8.47 44.64
N GLU A 178 -8.61 -9.55 44.82
CA GLU A 178 -9.00 -10.64 45.72
C GLU A 178 -8.60 -10.38 47.17
N ASN A 179 -7.65 -9.47 47.40
CA ASN A 179 -7.11 -9.13 48.71
C ASN A 179 -6.69 -7.64 48.79
N GLU A 180 -6.44 -7.16 50.02
CA GLU A 180 -6.06 -5.75 50.26
C GLU A 180 -4.74 -5.36 49.59
N GLU A 181 -3.79 -6.29 49.43
CA GLU A 181 -2.51 -6.01 48.74
C GLU A 181 -2.71 -5.78 47.24
N GLU A 182 -3.56 -6.59 46.60
CA GLU A 182 -3.95 -6.41 45.20
C GLU A 182 -4.75 -5.13 45.00
N GLN A 183 -5.60 -4.76 45.95
CA GLN A 183 -6.34 -3.51 45.87
C GLN A 183 -5.40 -2.30 45.85
N ILE A 184 -4.44 -2.25 46.77
CA ILE A 184 -3.44 -1.18 46.82
C ILE A 184 -2.62 -1.17 45.53
N TYR A 185 -2.18 -2.34 45.04
CA TYR A 185 -1.41 -2.41 43.80
C TYR A 185 -2.23 -1.95 42.58
N ALA A 186 -3.49 -2.35 42.47
CA ALA A 186 -4.38 -1.90 41.40
C ALA A 186 -4.58 -0.37 41.44
N GLU A 187 -4.70 0.20 42.65
CA GLU A 187 -4.90 1.63 42.88
C GLU A 187 -3.62 2.47 42.72
N GLU A 188 -2.42 1.91 42.94
CA GLU A 188 -1.17 2.69 42.90
C GLU A 188 -0.33 2.42 41.65
N GLU A 189 -0.42 1.21 41.08
CA GLU A 189 0.56 0.70 40.12
C GLU A 189 -0.03 0.19 38.81
N VAL A 190 -1.32 -0.14 38.70
CA VAL A 190 -1.89 -0.56 37.39
C VAL A 190 -2.26 0.66 36.56
N ASP A 191 -1.45 0.95 35.53
CA ASP A 191 -1.57 2.11 34.63
C ASP A 191 -1.74 1.73 33.14
N ILE A 192 -1.90 0.43 32.84
CA ILE A 192 -2.16 -0.08 31.49
C ILE A 192 -3.64 -0.45 31.32
N PRO A 193 -4.22 -0.22 30.13
CA PRO A 193 -5.59 -0.66 29.84
C PRO A 193 -5.69 -2.18 29.87
N VAL A 194 -6.73 -2.67 30.54
CA VAL A 194 -7.05 -4.10 30.62
C VAL A 194 -8.43 -4.33 30.03
N ILE A 195 -8.51 -5.25 29.07
CA ILE A 195 -9.70 -5.56 28.30
C ILE A 195 -10.01 -7.03 28.50
N MET A 196 -11.23 -7.36 28.92
CA MET A 196 -11.67 -8.76 28.96
C MET A 196 -12.59 -9.05 27.77
N VAL A 197 -12.34 -10.16 27.09
CA VAL A 197 -13.13 -10.60 25.93
C VAL A 197 -13.62 -12.03 26.13
N SER A 198 -14.85 -12.29 25.69
CA SER A 198 -15.44 -13.62 25.67
C SER A 198 -15.25 -14.25 24.29
N LEU A 199 -15.12 -15.58 24.23
CA LEU A 199 -15.14 -16.33 22.97
C LEU A 199 -16.54 -16.42 22.32
N GLN A 200 -17.62 -16.17 23.07
CA GLN A 200 -19.00 -16.46 22.65
C GLN A 200 -19.94 -15.24 22.65
N SER A 201 -19.66 -14.18 23.41
CA SER A 201 -20.55 -13.01 23.53
C SER A 201 -19.91 -11.69 23.10
N GLY A 202 -20.75 -10.64 23.01
CA GLY A 202 -20.28 -9.27 22.78
C GLY A 202 -19.32 -8.82 23.88
N ASN A 203 -18.20 -8.22 23.49
CA ASN A 203 -17.17 -7.75 24.41
C ASN A 203 -17.68 -6.54 25.21
N VAL A 204 -17.63 -6.65 26.55
CA VAL A 204 -17.88 -5.52 27.45
C VAL A 204 -16.54 -4.88 27.77
N LEU A 205 -16.36 -3.62 27.37
CA LEU A 205 -15.18 -2.83 27.73
C LEU A 205 -15.42 -2.19 29.10
N THR A 206 -14.93 -2.82 30.16
CA THR A 206 -15.00 -2.28 31.53
C THR A 206 -13.65 -1.77 31.98
N THR A 207 -13.61 -0.61 32.63
CA THR A 207 -12.44 -0.20 33.39
C THR A 207 -12.26 -1.11 34.60
N ALA A 208 -11.01 -1.45 34.92
CA ALA A 208 -10.59 -2.34 36.00
C ALA A 208 -11.31 -2.13 37.35
N THR A 209 -11.69 -0.88 37.66
CA THR A 209 -12.06 -0.43 39.01
C THR A 209 -13.50 0.06 39.15
N VAL A 210 -14.35 -0.10 38.13
CA VAL A 210 -15.70 0.52 38.12
C VAL A 210 -16.78 -0.53 37.94
N ASP A 211 -17.64 -0.69 38.95
CA ASP A 211 -18.88 -1.43 38.85
C ASP A 211 -20.05 -0.51 38.39
N GLU A 212 -21.19 -1.08 37.99
CA GLU A 212 -22.36 -0.29 37.57
C GLU A 212 -22.97 0.58 38.68
N HIS A 213 -22.51 0.46 39.92
CA HIS A 213 -23.02 1.14 41.10
C HIS A 213 -22.02 2.12 41.74
N THR A 214 -20.83 2.26 41.16
CA THR A 214 -19.73 3.08 41.67
C THR A 214 -20.05 4.56 41.43
N ASP A 215 -19.98 5.40 42.47
CA ASP A 215 -20.18 6.85 42.32
C ASP A 215 -19.05 7.42 41.43
N PRO A 216 -19.37 8.25 40.42
CA PRO A 216 -18.37 8.88 39.56
C PRO A 216 -17.22 9.60 40.27
N LYS A 217 -17.40 10.00 41.53
CA LYS A 217 -16.36 10.67 42.34
C LYS A 217 -15.34 9.71 42.95
N ASP A 218 -15.72 8.45 43.08
CA ASP A 218 -14.89 7.40 43.68
C ASP A 218 -14.11 6.62 42.62
N ILE A 219 -14.27 6.98 41.33
CA ILE A 219 -13.50 6.42 40.22
C ILE A 219 -12.06 6.93 40.31
N VAL A 220 -11.17 6.07 40.82
CA VAL A 220 -9.73 6.28 40.74
C VAL A 220 -9.26 5.86 39.34
N ASN A 221 -8.92 6.85 38.51
CA ASN A 221 -8.38 6.64 37.17
C ASN A 221 -6.85 6.85 37.18
N ASN A 222 -6.10 5.75 37.26
CA ASN A 222 -4.63 5.70 37.32
C ASN A 222 -3.95 5.88 35.96
N GLY A 223 -4.34 6.91 35.21
CA GLY A 223 -3.81 7.14 33.85
C GLY A 223 -4.41 6.22 32.79
N MET A 224 -5.48 5.49 33.13
CA MET A 224 -6.26 4.74 32.15
C MET A 224 -6.89 5.71 31.14
N PRO A 225 -6.98 5.30 29.87
CA PRO A 225 -7.72 6.06 28.89
C PRO A 225 -9.16 6.32 29.31
N GLU A 226 -9.60 7.59 29.28
CA GLU A 226 -11.02 7.95 29.47
C GLU A 226 -11.95 7.30 28.43
N ARG A 227 -11.37 6.71 27.37
CA ARG A 227 -12.07 6.16 26.23
C ARG A 227 -11.38 4.89 25.75
N ILE A 228 -12.10 3.78 25.85
CA ILE A 228 -11.83 2.55 25.12
C ILE A 228 -13.01 2.31 24.18
N ARG A 229 -12.74 2.01 22.90
CA ARG A 229 -13.76 1.73 21.89
C ARG A 229 -13.39 0.46 21.14
N LEU A 230 -14.37 -0.44 21.01
CA LEU A 230 -14.32 -1.56 20.09
C LEU A 230 -15.39 -1.32 19.05
N TYR A 231 -15.01 -1.30 17.79
CA TYR A 231 -15.95 -1.23 16.68
C TYR A 231 -15.48 -2.14 15.55
N GLY A 232 -16.43 -2.62 14.74
CA GLY A 232 -16.09 -3.38 13.55
C GLY A 232 -15.20 -2.51 12.65
N GLY A 233 -14.09 -3.08 12.16
CA GLY A 233 -13.08 -2.35 11.38
C GLY A 233 -13.67 -1.63 10.17
N GLY A 234 -14.82 -2.08 9.67
CA GLY A 234 -15.55 -1.44 8.59
C GLY A 234 -14.66 -1.35 7.36
N ASP A 235 -14.57 -0.15 6.78
CA ASP A 235 -13.73 0.11 5.60
C ASP A 235 -12.27 0.47 5.98
N ARG A 236 -11.85 0.35 7.25
CA ARG A 236 -10.46 0.64 7.63
C ARG A 236 -9.53 -0.44 7.07
N PRO A 237 -8.39 -0.06 6.49
CA PRO A 237 -7.37 -1.01 6.09
C PRO A 237 -6.80 -1.79 7.28
N PHE A 238 -6.53 -3.07 7.10
CA PHE A 238 -5.80 -3.89 8.07
C PHE A 238 -4.92 -4.92 7.37
N PHE A 239 -3.85 -5.32 8.03
CA PHE A 239 -2.80 -6.18 7.47
C PHE A 239 -3.02 -7.64 7.79
N GLU A 240 -2.71 -8.50 6.83
CA GLU A 240 -2.55 -9.94 6.96
C GLU A 240 -1.21 -10.40 6.42
N ASP A 241 -0.41 -10.93 7.33
CA ASP A 241 0.91 -11.45 7.00
C ASP A 241 0.76 -12.75 6.21
N VAL A 242 1.45 -12.81 5.07
CA VAL A 242 1.41 -13.96 4.17
C VAL A 242 2.75 -14.69 4.20
N LEU A 243 3.84 -13.94 3.96
CA LEU A 243 5.22 -14.40 4.08
C LEU A 243 6.03 -13.32 4.80
N ASN A 244 6.64 -13.67 5.92
CA ASN A 244 7.37 -12.71 6.75
C ASN A 244 8.80 -12.47 6.27
N HIS A 245 9.35 -13.36 5.44
CA HIS A 245 10.73 -13.28 4.99
C HIS A 245 10.94 -14.06 3.68
N LYS A 246 11.68 -13.47 2.73
CA LYS A 246 12.06 -14.06 1.42
C LYS A 246 10.89 -14.66 0.62
N PRO A 247 10.02 -13.86 -0.01
CA PRO A 247 9.97 -12.41 0.04
C PRO A 247 9.03 -11.95 1.15
N VAL A 248 9.12 -10.69 1.55
CA VAL A 248 8.10 -10.10 2.41
C VAL A 248 6.84 -9.90 1.57
N VAL A 249 5.76 -10.62 1.93
CA VAL A 249 4.44 -10.52 1.31
C VAL A 249 3.41 -10.34 2.41
N TYR A 250 2.57 -9.32 2.25
CA TYR A 250 1.42 -9.11 3.11
C TYR A 250 0.23 -8.61 2.29
N ILE A 251 -0.94 -8.82 2.85
CA ILE A 251 -2.21 -8.40 2.29
C ILE A 251 -2.72 -7.21 3.11
N ILE A 252 -3.17 -6.17 2.42
CA ILE A 252 -3.94 -5.08 3.00
C ILE A 252 -5.39 -5.29 2.60
N HIS A 253 -6.21 -5.66 3.56
CA HIS A 253 -7.66 -5.69 3.40
C HIS A 253 -8.21 -4.28 3.31
N ASN A 254 -9.31 -4.09 2.59
CA ASN A 254 -10.02 -2.81 2.46
C ASN A 254 -9.11 -1.63 2.04
N LEU A 255 -8.05 -1.88 1.27
CA LEU A 255 -7.19 -0.79 0.80
C LEU A 255 -8.00 0.17 -0.09
N LEU A 256 -8.81 -0.38 -1.00
CA LEU A 256 -9.74 0.38 -1.82
C LEU A 256 -11.18 0.04 -1.46
N THR A 257 -12.02 1.07 -1.44
CA THR A 257 -13.47 0.90 -1.38
C THR A 257 -13.98 0.33 -2.70
N GLU A 258 -15.14 -0.33 -2.68
CA GLU A 258 -15.74 -0.88 -3.90
C GLU A 258 -15.97 0.18 -4.99
N THR A 259 -16.34 1.40 -4.58
CA THR A 259 -16.56 2.53 -5.50
C THR A 259 -15.26 2.97 -6.15
N GLU A 260 -14.15 3.04 -5.40
CA GLU A 260 -12.84 3.38 -5.95
C GLU A 260 -12.35 2.31 -6.95
N CYS A 261 -12.60 1.02 -6.67
CA CYS A 261 -12.33 -0.05 -7.62
C CYS A 261 -13.09 0.15 -8.94
N ASP A 262 -14.39 0.46 -8.87
CA ASP A 262 -15.21 0.68 -10.06
C ASP A 262 -14.78 1.93 -10.84
N GLU A 263 -14.36 3.00 -10.14
CA GLU A 263 -13.79 4.20 -10.76
C GLU A 263 -12.49 3.89 -11.54
N LEU A 264 -11.62 3.04 -11.00
CA LEU A 264 -10.39 2.62 -11.67
C LEU A 264 -10.69 1.77 -12.91
N ILE A 265 -11.62 0.80 -12.81
CA ILE A 265 -12.06 0.00 -13.97
C ILE A 265 -12.62 0.92 -15.06
N LYS A 266 -13.56 1.79 -14.71
CA LYS A 266 -14.19 2.75 -15.64
C LYS A 266 -13.17 3.67 -16.29
N ALA A 267 -12.16 4.10 -15.54
CA ALA A 267 -11.07 4.90 -16.09
C ALA A 267 -10.22 4.14 -17.11
N ALA A 268 -10.15 2.81 -17.03
CA ALA A 268 -9.36 1.97 -17.93
C ALA A 268 -10.13 1.47 -19.16
N GLU A 269 -11.47 1.36 -19.11
CA GLU A 269 -12.32 0.70 -20.13
C GLU A 269 -11.99 1.03 -21.58
N SER A 270 -11.73 2.29 -21.91
CA SER A 270 -11.46 2.74 -23.29
C SER A 270 -9.98 2.78 -23.67
N LYS A 271 -9.08 2.28 -22.81
CA LYS A 271 -7.64 2.50 -22.90
C LYS A 271 -6.82 1.23 -23.05
N PHE A 272 -7.44 0.07 -22.86
CA PHE A 272 -6.80 -1.23 -22.94
C PHE A 272 -6.10 -1.47 -24.29
N ASP A 273 -4.83 -1.84 -24.24
CA ASP A 273 -4.10 -2.48 -25.32
C ASP A 273 -3.84 -3.95 -24.94
N LEU A 274 -3.82 -4.84 -25.93
CA LEU A 274 -3.39 -6.22 -25.69
C LEU A 274 -1.90 -6.23 -25.36
N VAL A 275 -1.52 -7.01 -24.35
CA VAL A 275 -0.12 -7.22 -24.00
C VAL A 275 0.40 -8.45 -24.72
N SER A 276 1.55 -8.31 -25.37
CA SER A 276 2.27 -9.40 -26.03
C SER A 276 3.68 -9.51 -25.46
N ASP A 277 4.22 -10.73 -25.41
CA ASP A 277 5.61 -11.00 -25.02
C ASP A 277 6.63 -10.34 -25.98
N ASP A 278 6.20 -9.93 -27.18
CA ASP A 278 7.03 -9.22 -28.16
C ASP A 278 6.96 -7.69 -28.00
N ASP A 279 5.97 -7.17 -27.29
CA ASP A 279 5.80 -5.74 -27.10
C ASP A 279 6.76 -5.21 -26.03
N THR A 280 7.33 -4.04 -26.28
CA THR A 280 8.23 -3.37 -25.33
C THR A 280 7.81 -1.92 -25.17
N ASN A 281 7.44 -1.54 -23.95
CA ASN A 281 7.20 -0.17 -23.54
C ASN A 281 7.70 0.03 -22.11
N TYR A 282 8.94 0.51 -22.00
CA TYR A 282 9.59 0.77 -20.71
C TYR A 282 8.87 1.86 -19.89
N LEU A 283 8.24 2.88 -20.52
CA LEU A 283 7.47 3.88 -19.75
C LEU A 283 6.27 3.28 -19.01
N GLU A 284 5.69 2.21 -19.55
CA GLU A 284 4.47 1.58 -19.06
C GLU A 284 4.72 0.18 -18.51
N HIS A 285 5.94 -0.12 -18.04
CA HIS A 285 6.36 -1.44 -17.52
C HIS A 285 5.87 -2.64 -18.33
N THR A 286 5.83 -2.47 -19.65
CA THR A 286 5.60 -3.58 -20.57
C THR A 286 6.96 -4.05 -21.03
N ILE A 287 7.51 -5.00 -20.29
CA ILE A 287 8.88 -5.48 -20.49
C ILE A 287 8.79 -6.92 -20.99
N PRO A 288 9.48 -7.24 -22.10
CA PRO A 288 9.52 -8.60 -22.60
C PRO A 288 10.29 -9.49 -21.60
N PRO A 289 9.96 -10.78 -21.50
CA PRO A 289 10.63 -11.69 -20.60
C PRO A 289 12.15 -11.78 -20.91
N PRO A 290 13.02 -11.89 -19.89
CA PRO A 290 14.48 -11.82 -20.04
C PRO A 290 15.08 -12.97 -20.87
N ALA A 291 14.38 -14.10 -20.99
CA ALA A 291 14.72 -15.17 -21.91
C ALA A 291 13.48 -15.54 -22.73
N LYS A 292 13.50 -15.24 -24.04
CA LYS A 292 12.59 -15.88 -24.98
C LYS A 292 13.00 -17.35 -25.09
N GLN A 293 12.50 -18.18 -24.18
CA GLN A 293 12.58 -19.62 -24.38
C GLN A 293 11.62 -19.95 -25.52
N ASP A 294 12.15 -20.44 -26.65
CA ASP A 294 11.41 -20.56 -27.90
C ASP A 294 9.99 -21.14 -27.71
N GLY A 295 9.00 -20.26 -27.93
CA GLY A 295 7.57 -20.52 -27.87
C GLY A 295 6.93 -20.75 -26.50
N VAL A 296 7.59 -20.42 -25.40
CA VAL A 296 6.89 -20.28 -24.11
C VAL A 296 6.21 -18.93 -24.06
N VAL A 297 4.88 -18.91 -24.18
CA VAL A 297 4.07 -17.69 -24.02
C VAL A 297 3.92 -17.40 -22.53
N MET A 298 4.49 -16.28 -22.06
CA MET A 298 4.46 -15.84 -20.66
C MET A 298 3.19 -15.08 -20.36
N GLN A 299 2.66 -14.30 -21.28
CA GLN A 299 1.39 -13.60 -21.11
C GLN A 299 0.41 -14.00 -22.20
N ASN A 300 -0.78 -14.44 -21.78
CA ASN A 300 -1.83 -14.79 -22.73
C ASN A 300 -3.08 -13.95 -22.49
N ASN A 301 -3.55 -13.28 -23.54
CA ASN A 301 -4.84 -12.61 -23.59
C ASN A 301 -5.07 -11.62 -22.44
N ILE A 302 -4.02 -10.96 -21.94
CA ILE A 302 -4.11 -9.89 -20.95
C ILE A 302 -4.21 -8.56 -21.69
N GLN A 303 -5.12 -7.71 -21.25
CA GLN A 303 -5.23 -6.33 -21.72
C GLN A 303 -4.74 -5.38 -20.64
N ARG A 304 -3.96 -4.36 -20.98
CA ARG A 304 -3.40 -3.40 -20.02
C ARG A 304 -3.72 -1.97 -20.39
N ALA A 305 -4.00 -1.16 -19.39
CA ALA A 305 -4.15 0.29 -19.50
C ALA A 305 -3.36 0.98 -18.39
N THR A 306 -2.40 1.84 -18.76
CA THR A 306 -1.72 2.72 -17.82
C THR A 306 -2.52 4.02 -17.66
N LEU A 307 -2.86 4.37 -16.42
CA LEU A 307 -3.64 5.57 -16.10
C LEU A 307 -2.72 6.73 -15.76
N TRP A 308 -2.16 7.41 -16.78
CA TRP A 308 -1.25 8.54 -16.59
C TRP A 308 -1.98 9.74 -15.97
N ARG A 309 -1.82 9.94 -14.67
CA ARG A 309 -2.47 11.00 -13.90
C ARG A 309 -1.47 11.79 -13.08
N GLY A 310 -0.47 11.14 -12.48
CA GLY A 310 0.56 11.76 -11.66
C GLY A 310 -0.01 12.81 -10.70
N ALA A 311 0.60 14.00 -10.68
CA ALA A 311 0.17 15.13 -9.84
C ALA A 311 -1.21 15.73 -10.23
N LEU A 312 -1.74 15.37 -11.42
CA LEU A 312 -3.05 15.79 -11.91
C LEU A 312 -4.18 14.85 -11.47
N ASN A 313 -3.89 13.89 -10.57
CA ASN A 313 -4.90 12.99 -10.01
C ASN A 313 -6.12 13.78 -9.49
N PRO A 314 -7.36 13.32 -9.78
CA PRO A 314 -8.56 13.89 -9.19
C PRO A 314 -8.55 13.66 -7.67
N HIS A 315 -9.49 14.30 -6.96
CA HIS A 315 -9.55 14.21 -5.50
C HIS A 315 -9.63 12.77 -4.99
N SER A 316 -10.44 11.90 -5.61
CA SER A 316 -10.52 10.47 -5.24
C SER A 316 -9.17 9.76 -5.44
N GLY A 317 -8.50 10.01 -6.57
CA GLY A 317 -7.15 9.49 -6.82
C GLY A 317 -6.14 9.92 -5.76
N LYS A 318 -6.14 11.19 -5.35
CA LYS A 318 -5.25 11.69 -4.29
C LYS A 318 -5.52 11.04 -2.94
N GLN A 319 -6.79 10.82 -2.58
CA GLN A 319 -7.15 10.11 -1.36
C GLN A 319 -6.65 8.67 -1.34
N ILE A 320 -6.65 7.99 -2.50
CA ILE A 320 -6.06 6.65 -2.64
C ILE A 320 -4.55 6.71 -2.41
N GLU A 321 -3.84 7.65 -3.04
CA GLU A 321 -2.37 7.80 -2.85
C GLU A 321 -2.02 8.11 -1.39
N GLU A 322 -2.73 9.04 -0.75
CA GLU A 322 -2.56 9.40 0.67
C GLU A 322 -2.82 8.20 1.59
N ARG A 323 -3.84 7.38 1.30
CA ARG A 323 -4.13 6.17 2.07
C ARG A 323 -3.03 5.11 1.91
N ILE A 324 -2.53 4.91 0.70
CA ILE A 324 -1.40 4.00 0.46
C ILE A 324 -0.17 4.48 1.22
N GLU A 325 0.16 5.77 1.18
CA GLU A 325 1.27 6.36 1.93
C GLU A 325 1.10 6.20 3.45
N GLN A 326 -0.10 6.44 3.99
CA GLN A 326 -0.39 6.29 5.42
C GLN A 326 -0.26 4.84 5.91
N VAL A 327 -0.80 3.90 5.14
CA VAL A 327 -0.85 2.49 5.53
C VAL A 327 0.52 1.84 5.32
N THR A 328 1.15 2.04 4.17
CA THR A 328 2.42 1.36 3.85
C THR A 328 3.67 2.09 4.33
N GLY A 329 3.56 3.37 4.68
CA GLY A 329 4.69 4.25 4.98
C GLY A 329 5.51 4.69 3.76
N PHE A 330 5.20 4.20 2.55
CA PHE A 330 5.93 4.60 1.35
C PHE A 330 5.52 6.01 0.88
N PRO A 331 6.45 6.92 0.59
CA PRO A 331 6.10 8.28 0.18
C PRO A 331 5.45 8.33 -1.21
N GLN A 332 4.40 9.13 -1.37
CA GLN A 332 3.64 9.23 -2.63
C GLN A 332 4.48 9.65 -3.85
N ASP A 333 5.60 10.34 -3.62
CA ASP A 333 6.52 10.78 -4.66
C ASP A 333 7.26 9.62 -5.33
N HIS A 334 7.27 8.45 -4.71
CA HIS A 334 7.94 7.23 -5.18
C HIS A 334 7.01 6.31 -5.96
N PHE A 335 5.75 6.68 -6.11
CA PHE A 335 4.74 5.84 -6.72
C PHE A 335 4.72 5.98 -8.24
N SER A 336 4.52 4.85 -8.94
CA SER A 336 4.04 4.89 -10.32
C SER A 336 2.56 5.27 -10.38
N ASP A 337 2.08 5.69 -11.54
CA ASP A 337 0.65 5.63 -11.85
C ASP A 337 0.16 4.18 -11.89
N PHE A 338 -1.15 3.98 -11.71
CA PHE A 338 -1.76 2.64 -11.77
C PHE A 338 -1.72 2.05 -13.17
N GLN A 339 -1.40 0.77 -13.25
CA GLN A 339 -1.60 -0.08 -14.42
C GLN A 339 -2.74 -1.03 -14.18
N VAL A 340 -3.83 -0.87 -14.92
CA VAL A 340 -4.98 -1.75 -14.84
C VAL A 340 -4.84 -2.85 -15.86
N ASN A 341 -4.77 -4.09 -15.40
CA ASN A 341 -4.82 -5.30 -16.21
C ASN A 341 -6.24 -5.88 -16.20
N LYS A 342 -6.72 -6.29 -17.37
CA LYS A 342 -7.97 -7.01 -17.58
C LYS A 342 -7.65 -8.40 -18.12
N HIS A 343 -8.10 -9.40 -17.39
CA HIS A 343 -7.98 -10.81 -17.70
C HIS A 343 -9.38 -11.33 -18.08
N VAL A 344 -9.45 -12.16 -19.11
CA VAL A 344 -10.66 -12.85 -19.54
C VAL A 344 -10.42 -14.36 -19.46
N ALA A 345 -11.44 -15.17 -19.72
CA ALA A 345 -11.27 -16.62 -19.75
C ALA A 345 -10.10 -17.05 -20.66
N GLY A 346 -9.22 -17.88 -20.11
CA GLY A 346 -7.96 -18.34 -20.70
C GLY A 346 -6.75 -17.42 -20.47
N SER A 347 -6.94 -16.24 -19.89
CA SER A 347 -5.82 -15.33 -19.59
C SER A 347 -4.98 -15.84 -18.44
N TYR A 348 -3.66 -15.73 -18.56
CA TYR A 348 -2.70 -16.05 -17.50
C TYR A 348 -1.45 -15.20 -17.63
N HIS A 349 -0.73 -15.03 -16.52
CA HIS A 349 0.61 -14.46 -16.50
C HIS A 349 1.56 -15.48 -15.87
N GLY A 350 2.49 -15.99 -16.67
CA GLY A 350 3.49 -16.95 -16.27
C GLY A 350 4.43 -16.41 -15.19
N VAL A 351 5.33 -17.28 -14.78
CA VAL A 351 6.24 -17.05 -13.65
C VAL A 351 7.26 -15.98 -14.00
N HIS A 352 7.24 -14.85 -13.29
CA HIS A 352 8.06 -13.68 -13.58
C HIS A 352 8.44 -12.92 -12.31
N TYR A 353 9.24 -11.87 -12.52
CA TYR A 353 9.59 -10.87 -11.53
C TYR A 353 9.07 -9.51 -12.00
N ASP A 354 8.63 -8.68 -11.06
CA ASP A 354 8.34 -7.27 -11.33
C ASP A 354 9.66 -6.48 -11.36
N THR A 355 10.37 -6.55 -12.49
CA THR A 355 11.65 -5.87 -12.70
C THR A 355 11.55 -4.80 -13.78
N HIS A 356 12.43 -3.81 -13.74
CA HIS A 356 12.56 -2.81 -14.79
C HIS A 356 14.04 -2.46 -15.03
N PRO A 357 14.51 -2.40 -16.29
CA PRO A 357 15.95 -2.28 -16.59
C PRO A 357 16.58 -0.95 -16.16
N ILE A 358 15.79 0.11 -16.01
CA ILE A 358 16.26 1.45 -15.60
C ILE A 358 15.92 1.80 -14.15
N ASN A 359 14.73 1.45 -13.67
CA ASN A 359 14.23 1.84 -12.35
C ASN A 359 13.49 0.65 -11.72
N VAL A 360 14.26 -0.25 -11.12
CA VAL A 360 13.73 -1.46 -10.47
C VAL A 360 12.79 -1.03 -9.33
N PRO A 361 11.54 -1.52 -9.31
CA PRO A 361 10.65 -1.25 -8.19
C PRO A 361 11.17 -1.98 -6.95
N MET A 362 11.15 -1.30 -5.79
CA MET A 362 11.45 -1.91 -4.50
C MET A 362 10.28 -2.72 -3.94
N ALA A 363 9.05 -2.32 -4.27
CA ALA A 363 7.85 -3.05 -3.89
C ALA A 363 6.78 -2.89 -4.97
N THR A 364 5.90 -3.88 -5.07
CA THR A 364 4.72 -3.82 -5.92
C THR A 364 3.46 -3.96 -5.07
N ILE A 365 2.50 -3.07 -5.30
CA ILE A 365 1.15 -3.16 -4.76
C ILE A 365 0.23 -3.65 -5.89
N THR A 366 -0.40 -4.80 -5.67
CA THR A 366 -1.34 -5.42 -6.60
C THR A 366 -2.74 -5.43 -5.99
N VAL A 367 -3.64 -4.59 -6.49
CA VAL A 367 -5.01 -4.46 -5.97
C VAL A 367 -5.99 -5.21 -6.86
N PHE A 368 -6.82 -6.06 -6.27
CA PHE A 368 -7.92 -6.71 -6.98
C PHE A 368 -9.12 -5.76 -7.06
N LEU A 369 -9.58 -5.47 -8.28
CA LEU A 369 -10.67 -4.50 -8.50
C LEU A 369 -12.05 -5.15 -8.56
N ASN A 370 -12.12 -6.48 -8.59
CA ASN A 370 -13.35 -7.25 -8.49
C ASN A 370 -13.09 -8.63 -7.88
N ASP A 371 -14.15 -9.26 -7.40
CA ASP A 371 -14.12 -10.65 -6.94
C ASP A 371 -14.05 -11.63 -8.12
N VAL A 372 -13.37 -12.74 -7.90
CA VAL A 372 -13.41 -13.93 -8.75
C VAL A 372 -13.79 -15.12 -7.88
N ASP A 373 -14.79 -15.88 -8.31
CA ASP A 373 -15.31 -17.01 -7.54
C ASP A 373 -14.24 -18.10 -7.33
N GLU A 374 -14.25 -18.71 -6.15
CA GLU A 374 -13.37 -19.82 -5.83
C GLU A 374 -13.64 -21.00 -6.79
N GLY A 375 -12.63 -21.37 -7.56
CA GLY A 375 -12.72 -22.40 -8.60
C GLY A 375 -12.62 -21.87 -10.03
N ASP A 376 -12.92 -20.59 -10.25
CA ASP A 376 -12.78 -19.92 -11.55
C ASP A 376 -11.34 -19.55 -11.91
N GLY A 377 -10.38 -19.78 -11.01
CA GLY A 377 -8.96 -19.56 -11.26
C GLY A 377 -8.56 -18.09 -11.14
N GLY A 378 -7.47 -17.70 -11.80
CA GLY A 378 -7.00 -16.30 -11.79
C GLY A 378 -6.27 -15.89 -10.51
N GLU A 379 -5.89 -16.82 -9.65
CA GLU A 379 -5.20 -16.55 -8.38
C GLU A 379 -3.79 -16.00 -8.60
N LEU A 380 -3.32 -15.13 -7.70
CA LEU A 380 -1.92 -14.71 -7.64
C LEU A 380 -1.15 -15.72 -6.80
N VAL A 381 -0.07 -16.29 -7.33
CA VAL A 381 0.69 -17.35 -6.65
C VAL A 381 2.17 -17.00 -6.52
N PHE A 382 2.75 -17.43 -5.39
CA PHE A 382 4.18 -17.41 -5.10
C PHE A 382 4.64 -18.87 -4.95
N PRO A 383 5.16 -19.52 -6.01
CA PRO A 383 5.32 -20.97 -6.08
C PRO A 383 6.48 -21.59 -5.25
N SER A 384 7.27 -20.78 -4.54
CA SER A 384 8.17 -21.12 -3.42
C SER A 384 9.44 -20.24 -3.49
N PRO A 385 9.93 -19.70 -2.37
CA PRO A 385 11.22 -19.01 -2.28
C PRO A 385 12.42 -19.85 -2.78
N ALA A 386 12.34 -21.18 -2.64
CA ALA A 386 13.42 -22.11 -2.95
C ALA A 386 13.63 -22.36 -4.46
N LEU A 387 12.71 -21.94 -5.32
CA LEU A 387 12.90 -21.97 -6.78
C LEU A 387 13.72 -20.77 -7.30
N GLY A 388 13.87 -19.72 -6.48
CA GLY A 388 14.54 -18.46 -6.83
C GLY A 388 16.06 -18.43 -6.63
N GLY A 389 16.68 -19.38 -5.92
CA GLY A 389 18.12 -19.36 -5.66
C GLY A 389 18.64 -20.69 -5.12
N ASP A 390 19.73 -21.18 -5.71
CA ASP A 390 20.50 -22.38 -5.36
C ASP A 390 19.74 -23.71 -5.29
N LYS A 391 19.81 -24.46 -6.40
CA LYS A 391 19.61 -25.92 -6.45
C LYS A 391 20.68 -26.66 -5.63
N LYS A 392 20.61 -26.58 -4.31
CA LYS A 392 21.39 -27.38 -3.36
C LYS A 392 20.57 -27.85 -2.16
N ARG A 393 19.27 -28.12 -2.33
CA ARG A 393 18.56 -29.02 -1.41
C ARG A 393 17.83 -30.07 -2.23
N GLY A 394 18.38 -31.29 -2.15
CA GLY A 394 17.88 -32.44 -2.87
C GLY A 394 16.47 -32.78 -2.43
N SER A 395 15.67 -33.20 -3.41
CA SER A 395 14.46 -33.99 -3.21
C SER A 395 14.81 -35.25 -2.40
N SER A 396 14.76 -35.17 -1.08
CA SER A 396 14.70 -36.34 -0.20
C SER A 396 14.12 -35.95 1.16
N GLY A 397 12.96 -36.54 1.45
CA GLY A 397 12.29 -36.76 2.73
C GLY A 397 12.75 -36.04 4.00
N THR A 398 11.75 -35.52 4.72
CA THR A 398 11.75 -35.31 6.17
C THR A 398 12.92 -34.47 6.70
N SER A 399 12.76 -33.16 6.61
CA SER A 399 13.45 -32.22 7.49
C SER A 399 12.41 -31.56 8.41
N SER A 400 12.39 -32.03 9.65
CA SER A 400 11.68 -31.49 10.81
C SER A 400 12.26 -30.12 11.21
N GLY A 401 12.05 -29.12 10.36
CA GLY A 401 12.50 -27.74 10.59
C GLY A 401 12.02 -26.74 9.52
N GLY A 402 10.92 -27.03 8.80
CA GLY A 402 10.29 -26.09 7.87
C GLY A 402 9.24 -25.27 8.61
N GLY A 403 9.47 -23.96 8.71
CA GLY A 403 8.41 -23.02 9.10
C GLY A 403 7.41 -22.84 7.95
N LYS A 404 6.25 -22.22 8.23
CA LYS A 404 5.24 -21.81 7.24
C LYS A 404 5.82 -21.03 6.03
N ASP A 405 7.01 -20.43 6.19
CA ASP A 405 7.60 -19.50 5.23
C ASP A 405 8.19 -20.15 3.95
N ASP A 406 8.36 -21.48 3.90
CA ASP A 406 8.90 -22.18 2.72
C ASP A 406 7.80 -22.73 1.77
N ASP A 407 6.54 -22.73 2.22
CA ASP A 407 5.41 -23.28 1.49
C ASP A 407 4.94 -22.33 0.37
N PRO A 408 4.52 -22.86 -0.79
CA PRO A 408 4.02 -22.01 -1.86
C PRO A 408 2.68 -21.38 -1.44
N VAL A 409 2.48 -20.13 -1.86
CA VAL A 409 1.32 -19.32 -1.48
C VAL A 409 0.41 -19.06 -2.68
N LYS A 410 -0.90 -19.04 -2.42
CA LYS A 410 -1.97 -18.69 -3.35
C LYS A 410 -2.89 -17.65 -2.73
N ILE A 411 -3.17 -16.58 -3.47
CA ILE A 411 -4.03 -15.48 -3.04
C ILE A 411 -5.20 -15.35 -4.00
N TYR A 412 -6.41 -15.48 -3.47
CA TYR A 412 -7.65 -15.32 -4.23
C TYR A 412 -7.95 -13.85 -4.53
N PRO A 413 -8.45 -13.54 -5.75
CA PRO A 413 -8.89 -12.19 -6.07
C PRO A 413 -10.16 -11.82 -5.30
N ARG A 414 -10.05 -10.85 -4.40
CA ARG A 414 -11.17 -10.28 -3.63
C ARG A 414 -11.18 -8.77 -3.76
N LYS A 415 -12.31 -8.18 -4.11
CA LYS A 415 -12.44 -6.76 -4.43
C LYS A 415 -11.93 -5.88 -3.27
N GLY A 416 -11.11 -4.89 -3.59
CA GLY A 416 -10.57 -3.93 -2.64
C GLY A 416 -9.33 -4.40 -1.85
N ILE A 417 -9.01 -5.70 -1.90
CA ILE A 417 -7.80 -6.24 -1.29
C ILE A 417 -6.58 -5.89 -2.13
N ALA A 418 -5.49 -5.52 -1.45
CA ALA A 418 -4.19 -5.32 -2.05
C ALA A 418 -3.15 -6.31 -1.53
N VAL A 419 -2.39 -6.91 -2.44
CA VAL A 419 -1.21 -7.70 -2.12
C VAL A 419 0.01 -6.82 -2.30
N VAL A 420 0.81 -6.68 -1.25
CA VAL A 420 2.09 -5.98 -1.31
C VAL A 420 3.20 -7.02 -1.21
N HIS A 421 4.11 -7.01 -2.18
CA HIS A 421 5.34 -7.78 -2.09
C HIS A 421 6.55 -6.89 -2.30
N HIS A 422 7.59 -7.10 -1.48
CA HIS A 422 8.84 -6.39 -1.57
C HIS A 422 9.73 -7.09 -2.60
N ASN A 423 10.10 -6.38 -3.66
CA ASN A 423 10.96 -6.87 -4.75
C ASN A 423 12.45 -6.89 -4.37
N THR A 424 12.80 -6.25 -3.25
CA THR A 424 14.17 -6.15 -2.74
C THR A 424 14.26 -6.59 -1.29
N ASP A 425 15.43 -7.09 -0.89
CA ASP A 425 15.78 -7.38 0.50
C ASP A 425 16.09 -6.11 1.32
N GLU A 426 16.48 -6.30 2.59
CA GLU A 426 16.82 -5.21 3.53
C GLU A 426 18.04 -4.39 3.05
N GLU A 427 18.91 -4.99 2.23
CA GLU A 427 20.05 -4.35 1.58
C GLU A 427 19.72 -3.72 0.22
N TYR A 428 18.43 -3.61 -0.12
CA TYR A 428 17.92 -3.08 -1.39
C TYR A 428 18.41 -3.84 -2.63
N GLN A 429 18.82 -5.10 -2.46
CA GLN A 429 19.18 -5.98 -3.56
C GLN A 429 17.95 -6.73 -4.05
N PHE A 430 17.93 -7.07 -5.33
CA PHE A 430 16.83 -7.81 -5.93
C PHE A 430 16.65 -9.18 -5.24
N ASP A 431 15.44 -9.44 -4.75
CA ASP A 431 15.10 -10.68 -4.07
C ASP A 431 14.50 -11.68 -5.07
N ALA A 432 15.24 -12.74 -5.39
CA ALA A 432 14.83 -13.75 -6.34
C ALA A 432 13.69 -14.66 -5.84
N SER A 433 13.34 -14.59 -4.55
CA SER A 433 12.18 -15.29 -3.97
C SER A 433 10.84 -14.62 -4.31
N THR A 434 10.87 -13.39 -4.83
CA THR A 434 9.70 -12.58 -5.29
C THR A 434 9.03 -13.11 -6.55
N LEU A 435 9.47 -14.29 -6.99
CA LEU A 435 8.97 -14.97 -8.16
C LEU A 435 7.48 -15.25 -8.00
N HIS A 436 6.66 -14.75 -8.92
CA HIS A 436 5.21 -14.87 -8.83
C HIS A 436 4.56 -15.08 -10.20
N ALA A 437 3.32 -15.53 -10.19
CA ALA A 437 2.52 -15.77 -11.40
C ALA A 437 1.04 -15.50 -11.13
N GLU A 438 0.28 -15.28 -12.20
CA GLU A 438 -1.18 -15.27 -12.16
C GLU A 438 -1.71 -16.52 -12.88
N LEU A 439 -2.38 -17.39 -12.13
CA LEU A 439 -2.92 -18.64 -12.65
C LEU A 439 -3.97 -18.38 -13.74
N PRO A 440 -4.21 -19.36 -14.63
CA PRO A 440 -5.22 -19.20 -15.68
C PRO A 440 -6.61 -18.92 -15.13
N LEU A 441 -7.23 -17.85 -15.62
CA LEU A 441 -8.65 -17.57 -15.39
C LEU A 441 -9.48 -18.53 -16.25
N LYS A 442 -10.36 -19.31 -15.64
CA LYS A 442 -11.23 -20.28 -16.31
C LYS A 442 -12.53 -19.63 -16.79
N ASN A 443 -13.19 -18.86 -15.93
CA ASN A 443 -14.45 -18.19 -16.23
C ASN A 443 -14.43 -16.74 -15.74
N GLY A 444 -15.36 -15.92 -16.25
CA GLY A 444 -15.52 -14.53 -15.83
C GLY A 444 -14.46 -13.57 -16.36
N VAL A 445 -14.28 -12.47 -15.62
CA VAL A 445 -13.33 -11.39 -15.92
C VAL A 445 -12.66 -11.00 -14.59
N LYS A 446 -11.34 -10.78 -14.63
CA LYS A 446 -10.56 -10.30 -13.48
C LYS A 446 -9.88 -9.00 -13.84
N TYR A 447 -10.01 -8.00 -12.98
CA TYR A 447 -9.36 -6.70 -13.08
C TYR A 447 -8.37 -6.54 -11.92
N VAL A 448 -7.15 -6.13 -12.26
CA VAL A 448 -6.06 -5.92 -11.30
C VAL A 448 -5.45 -4.55 -11.53
N ALA A 449 -5.27 -3.74 -10.49
CA ALA A 449 -4.48 -2.52 -10.56
C ALA A 449 -3.10 -2.77 -9.92
N LYS A 450 -2.04 -2.72 -10.72
CA LYS A 450 -0.65 -2.75 -10.25
C LYS A 450 -0.12 -1.33 -10.05
N LYS A 451 0.64 -1.14 -8.98
CA LYS A 451 1.36 0.08 -8.67
C LYS A 451 2.76 -0.26 -8.21
N PHE A 452 3.75 0.39 -8.80
CA PHE A 452 5.16 0.14 -8.54
C PHE A 452 5.70 1.23 -7.62
N ILE A 453 6.46 0.81 -6.60
CA ILE A 453 7.11 1.71 -5.66
C ILE A 453 8.61 1.68 -5.94
N TYR A 454 9.24 2.83 -6.12
CA TYR A 454 10.66 2.92 -6.45
C TYR A 454 11.51 3.44 -5.29
N ALA A 455 12.81 3.12 -5.32
CA ALA A 455 13.78 3.65 -4.35
C ALA A 455 13.91 5.17 -4.42
N ASN A 456 13.82 5.74 -5.63
CA ASN A 456 13.98 7.17 -5.85
C ASN A 456 12.65 7.82 -6.22
N PRO A 457 12.42 9.09 -5.81
CA PRO A 457 11.26 9.85 -6.23
C PRO A 457 11.13 9.91 -7.76
N GLN A 458 9.90 9.83 -8.25
CA GLN A 458 9.62 9.95 -9.67
C GLN A 458 9.93 11.38 -10.16
N PRO A 459 10.64 11.51 -11.30
CA PRO A 459 11.00 12.82 -11.84
C PRO A 459 9.75 13.59 -12.30
N PRO A 460 9.81 14.94 -12.36
CA PRO A 460 8.71 15.78 -12.82
C PRO A 460 8.22 15.44 -14.23
N SER A 461 9.07 14.86 -15.08
CA SER A 461 8.68 14.35 -16.40
C SER A 461 7.54 13.33 -16.27
N LYS A 462 7.69 12.35 -15.39
CA LYS A 462 6.72 11.27 -15.17
C LYS A 462 5.53 11.73 -14.31
N ARG A 463 5.75 12.63 -13.35
CA ARG A 463 4.70 13.12 -12.44
C ARG A 463 3.81 14.22 -13.01
N ILE A 464 4.31 15.03 -13.94
CA ILE A 464 3.60 16.22 -14.43
C ILE A 464 3.53 16.22 -15.95
N VAL A 465 4.68 16.10 -16.63
CA VAL A 465 4.73 16.32 -18.09
C VAL A 465 3.99 15.23 -18.87
N LEU A 466 4.27 13.96 -18.60
CA LEU A 466 3.60 12.84 -19.25
C LEU A 466 2.08 12.81 -18.96
N PRO A 467 1.62 13.01 -17.71
CA PRO A 467 0.20 13.20 -17.43
C PRO A 467 -0.44 14.37 -18.18
N LEU A 468 0.23 15.52 -18.30
CA LEU A 468 -0.28 16.66 -19.09
C LEU A 468 -0.43 16.30 -20.57
N ILE A 469 0.52 15.54 -21.14
CA ILE A 469 0.45 15.06 -22.52
C ILE A 469 -0.68 14.04 -22.69
N ALA A 470 -0.90 13.18 -21.69
CA ALA A 470 -1.93 12.14 -21.70
C ALA A 470 -3.35 12.68 -21.44
N LEU A 471 -3.49 13.82 -20.75
CA LEU A 471 -4.76 14.43 -20.36
C LEU A 471 -5.77 14.58 -21.51
N PRO A 472 -5.43 15.16 -22.69
CA PRO A 472 -6.37 15.27 -23.82
C PRO A 472 -6.79 13.91 -24.40
N PHE A 473 -6.04 12.84 -24.11
CA PHE A 473 -6.34 11.46 -24.52
C PHE A 473 -6.93 10.65 -23.35
N GLY A 474 -7.57 11.35 -22.40
CA GLY A 474 -8.25 10.78 -21.26
C GLY A 474 -7.33 10.12 -20.22
N GLY A 475 -6.01 10.35 -20.28
CA GLY A 475 -5.00 9.73 -19.42
C GLY A 475 -4.25 8.56 -20.08
N LYS A 476 -4.45 8.30 -21.38
CA LYS A 476 -3.61 7.36 -22.15
C LYS A 476 -2.47 8.11 -22.83
N LEU A 477 -1.25 7.60 -22.72
CA LEU A 477 -0.12 8.23 -23.39
C LEU A 477 -0.15 7.93 -24.91
N PRO A 478 0.06 8.92 -25.79
CA PRO A 478 0.14 8.67 -27.22
C PRO A 478 1.34 7.78 -27.57
N ARG A 479 1.15 6.79 -28.45
CA ARG A 479 2.20 5.85 -28.87
C ARG A 479 3.47 6.54 -29.40
N CYS A 480 3.34 7.68 -30.06
CA CYS A 480 4.48 8.45 -30.54
C CYS A 480 5.42 8.92 -29.42
N VAL A 481 4.91 9.17 -28.21
CA VAL A 481 5.72 9.53 -27.04
C VAL A 481 6.50 8.32 -26.55
N CYS A 482 5.86 7.14 -26.49
CA CYS A 482 6.53 5.89 -26.14
C CYS A 482 7.64 5.54 -27.13
N THR A 483 7.37 5.63 -28.44
CA THR A 483 8.39 5.42 -29.49
C THR A 483 9.51 6.46 -29.39
N PHE A 484 9.18 7.71 -29.08
CA PHE A 484 10.19 8.75 -28.88
C PHE A 484 11.07 8.49 -27.66
N TYR A 485 10.49 8.01 -26.55
CA TYR A 485 11.28 7.56 -25.41
C TYR A 485 12.22 6.41 -25.78
N GLN A 486 11.70 5.39 -26.47
CA GLN A 486 12.51 4.27 -26.94
C GLN A 486 13.67 4.73 -27.84
N PHE A 487 13.45 5.72 -28.72
CA PHE A 487 14.52 6.33 -29.50
C PHE A 487 15.64 6.91 -28.62
N PHE A 488 15.33 7.56 -27.50
CA PHE A 488 16.36 8.04 -26.57
C PHE A 488 17.16 6.88 -25.95
N LEU A 489 16.48 5.83 -25.53
CA LEU A 489 17.13 4.65 -24.95
C LEU A 489 18.05 3.95 -25.95
N GLU A 490 17.59 3.77 -27.19
CA GLU A 490 18.38 3.14 -28.26
C GLU A 490 19.58 4.01 -28.68
N LYS A 491 19.41 5.34 -28.68
CA LYS A 491 20.43 6.28 -29.14
C LYS A 491 21.54 6.51 -28.11
N PHE A 492 21.19 6.59 -26.83
CA PHE A 492 22.09 7.03 -25.75
C PHE A 492 22.35 5.95 -24.70
N GLY A 493 21.70 4.78 -24.79
CA GLY A 493 21.73 3.74 -23.76
C GLY A 493 20.61 3.90 -22.72
N MET A 494 20.39 2.85 -21.93
CA MET A 494 19.23 2.77 -21.02
C MET A 494 19.24 3.86 -19.93
N GLU A 495 20.36 4.03 -19.24
CA GLU A 495 20.48 5.01 -18.15
C GLU A 495 20.55 6.44 -18.67
N GLU A 496 21.53 6.75 -19.53
CA GLU A 496 21.71 8.10 -20.07
C GLU A 496 20.53 8.55 -20.92
N GLY A 497 19.96 7.65 -21.72
CA GLY A 497 18.77 7.92 -22.54
C GLY A 497 17.56 8.31 -21.68
N ASN A 498 17.33 7.61 -20.56
CA ASN A 498 16.27 8.01 -19.63
C ASN A 498 16.51 9.40 -19.05
N VAL A 499 17.74 9.70 -18.60
CA VAL A 499 18.09 11.02 -18.05
C VAL A 499 17.93 12.12 -19.10
N TYR A 500 18.36 11.89 -20.34
CA TYR A 500 18.20 12.86 -21.42
C TYR A 500 16.74 13.08 -21.81
N PHE A 501 15.92 12.02 -21.81
CA PHE A 501 14.48 12.16 -22.02
C PHE A 501 13.80 12.97 -20.91
N ASP A 502 14.15 12.70 -19.65
CA ASP A 502 13.61 13.43 -18.50
C ASP A 502 14.01 14.92 -18.56
N LYS A 503 15.26 15.22 -18.95
CA LYS A 503 15.73 16.59 -19.23
C LYS A 503 15.01 17.22 -20.43
N PHE A 504 14.75 16.46 -21.48
CA PHE A 504 14.01 16.96 -22.64
C PHE A 504 12.59 17.35 -22.25
N CYS A 505 11.88 16.48 -21.53
CA CYS A 505 10.51 16.73 -21.06
C CYS A 505 10.40 17.96 -20.17
N THR A 506 11.44 18.28 -19.39
CA THR A 506 11.44 19.45 -18.50
C THR A 506 11.86 20.74 -19.21
N VAL A 507 12.85 20.68 -20.12
CA VAL A 507 13.39 21.87 -20.79
C VAL A 507 12.57 22.30 -22.01
N ALA A 508 12.08 21.35 -22.82
CA ALA A 508 11.40 21.66 -24.07
C ALA A 508 10.13 22.52 -23.90
N PRO A 509 9.24 22.27 -22.92
CA PRO A 509 8.08 23.13 -22.69
C PRO A 509 8.47 24.55 -22.31
N VAL A 510 9.50 24.72 -21.48
CA VAL A 510 10.01 26.03 -21.07
C VAL A 510 10.54 26.81 -22.27
N LEU A 511 11.31 26.16 -23.15
CA LEU A 511 11.78 26.77 -24.40
C LEU A 511 10.61 27.15 -25.33
N CYS A 512 9.59 26.30 -25.44
CA CYS A 512 8.40 26.61 -26.23
C CYS A 512 7.65 27.84 -25.68
N LEU A 513 7.52 27.96 -24.35
CA LEU A 513 6.92 29.13 -23.72
C LEU A 513 7.73 30.41 -24.01
N PHE A 514 9.07 30.33 -23.96
CA PHE A 514 9.92 31.47 -24.35
C PHE A 514 9.78 31.85 -25.82
N LEU A 515 9.67 30.87 -26.73
CA LEU A 515 9.42 31.13 -28.14
C LEU A 515 8.06 31.77 -28.37
N ILE A 516 7.00 31.27 -27.73
CA ILE A 516 5.66 31.87 -27.80
C ILE A 516 5.67 33.29 -27.24
N ALA A 517 6.28 33.52 -26.08
CA ALA A 517 6.41 34.84 -25.49
C ALA A 517 7.19 35.81 -26.40
N SER A 518 8.25 35.33 -27.05
CA SER A 518 9.04 36.10 -28.03
C SER A 518 8.18 36.47 -29.26
N VAL A 519 7.42 35.53 -29.80
CA VAL A 519 6.49 35.78 -30.92
C VAL A 519 5.41 36.78 -30.51
N ILE A 520 4.77 36.61 -29.35
CA ILE A 520 3.75 37.55 -28.84
C ILE A 520 4.37 38.94 -28.66
N THR A 521 5.57 39.04 -28.07
CA THR A 521 6.27 40.31 -27.88
C THR A 521 6.57 40.99 -29.23
N ASN A 522 6.97 40.22 -30.24
CA ASN A 522 7.18 40.74 -31.59
C ASN A 522 5.87 41.18 -32.27
N MET A 523 4.77 40.44 -32.08
CA MET A 523 3.44 40.82 -32.58
C MET A 523 2.92 42.10 -31.90
N VAL A 524 3.13 42.26 -30.60
CA VAL A 524 2.76 43.48 -29.87
C VAL A 524 3.62 44.66 -30.29
N LYS A 525 4.94 44.48 -30.46
CA LYS A 525 5.83 45.53 -30.97
C LYS A 525 5.44 45.99 -32.37
N THR A 526 5.16 45.05 -33.28
CA THR A 526 4.73 45.37 -34.65
C THR A 526 3.39 46.11 -34.68
N SER A 527 2.41 45.67 -33.87
CA SER A 527 1.13 46.38 -33.72
C SER A 527 1.29 47.79 -33.13
N LEU A 528 2.20 48.00 -32.17
CA LEU A 528 2.50 49.32 -31.62
C LEU A 528 3.21 50.23 -32.63
N THR A 529 4.11 49.68 -33.46
CA THR A 529 4.75 50.45 -34.54
C THR A 529 3.79 50.79 -35.70
N ASP A 530 2.79 49.94 -35.97
CA ASP A 530 1.75 50.22 -36.95
C ASP A 530 0.74 51.26 -36.44
N SER A 531 0.49 51.30 -35.12
CA SER A 531 -0.33 52.35 -34.52
C SER A 531 0.35 53.73 -34.51
N SER A 532 1.69 53.78 -34.41
CA SER A 532 2.45 55.04 -34.44
C SER A 532 2.69 55.59 -35.84
N SER A 533 2.63 54.76 -36.89
CA SER A 533 2.70 55.22 -38.29
C SER A 533 1.40 55.83 -38.79
N SER A 534 0.25 55.48 -38.19
CA SER A 534 -1.08 55.99 -38.56
C SER A 534 -1.45 57.39 -38.03
N SER A 535 -0.64 58.00 -37.16
CA SER A 535 -0.92 59.32 -36.56
C SER A 535 -0.25 60.51 -37.27
N SER A 536 0.45 60.29 -38.40
CA SER A 536 1.28 61.33 -39.05
C SER A 536 0.65 62.07 -40.24
N SER A 537 -0.68 62.03 -40.44
CA SER A 537 -1.33 62.88 -41.45
C SER A 537 -2.69 63.44 -41.03
N LYS A 538 -2.71 64.64 -40.42
CA LYS A 538 -3.74 65.68 -40.67
C LYS A 538 -3.45 66.97 -39.88
N GLY A 539 -3.25 68.07 -40.62
CA GLY A 539 -3.90 69.34 -40.32
C GLY A 539 -3.16 70.37 -39.45
N LYS A 540 -2.45 71.29 -40.11
CA LYS A 540 -2.16 72.65 -39.63
C LYS A 540 -3.45 73.35 -39.17
N THR A 541 -3.45 74.06 -38.03
CA THR A 541 -3.68 75.54 -37.97
C THR A 541 -3.57 76.16 -36.56
N LYS A 542 -3.00 77.38 -36.55
CA LYS A 542 -3.14 78.53 -35.63
C LYS A 542 -2.50 78.53 -34.23
N LYS A 543 -1.41 79.31 -34.20
CA LYS A 543 -0.90 80.26 -33.20
C LYS A 543 -1.98 80.87 -32.29
N GLU A 544 -1.78 80.86 -30.97
CA GLU A 544 -1.93 82.04 -30.11
C GLU A 544 -1.27 81.84 -28.73
N SER A 545 -0.70 82.93 -28.24
CA SER A 545 0.09 83.10 -27.03
C SER A 545 -0.76 83.63 -25.87
N SER A 546 -0.51 83.18 -24.62
CA SER A 546 -0.59 84.06 -23.45
C SER A 546 0.09 83.46 -22.22
N GLU A 547 1.13 84.14 -21.73
CA GLU A 547 1.57 84.08 -20.34
C GLU A 547 0.50 84.61 -19.38
N GLY A 548 0.39 84.03 -18.17
CA GLY A 548 -0.53 84.53 -17.15
C GLY A 548 -0.54 83.79 -15.79
N LYS A 549 0.49 84.08 -14.98
CA LYS A 549 0.54 84.15 -13.49
C LYS A 549 -0.43 83.35 -12.56
N LYS A 550 0.23 82.67 -11.59
CA LYS A 550 0.03 82.62 -10.11
C LYS A 550 -1.32 82.15 -9.52
N LYS A 551 -1.29 81.14 -8.63
CA LYS A 551 -1.29 81.32 -7.15
C LYS A 551 -1.20 79.97 -6.39
N ALA A 552 -0.56 80.07 -5.24
CA ALA A 552 -0.31 79.02 -4.24
C ALA A 552 -1.48 78.82 -3.27
N ALA A 553 -1.50 77.63 -2.64
CA ALA A 553 -2.00 77.27 -1.29
C ALA A 553 -2.52 75.82 -1.35
N ALA A 554 -2.35 74.91 -0.39
CA ALA A 554 -1.58 74.83 0.84
C ALA A 554 -1.58 73.34 1.24
N GLU A 555 -0.78 73.01 2.25
CA GLU A 555 -0.45 71.69 2.76
C GLU A 555 -1.62 70.84 3.28
N GLY A 556 -1.42 69.51 3.32
CA GLY A 556 -2.27 68.59 4.08
C GLY A 556 -1.73 67.16 4.10
N LYS A 557 -0.94 66.87 5.14
CA LYS A 557 -0.22 65.61 5.42
C LYS A 557 -1.14 64.39 5.69
N ALA A 558 -0.67 63.26 5.16
CA ALA A 558 -0.43 61.95 5.80
C ALA A 558 -1.53 61.15 6.55
N VAL A 559 -1.81 59.96 5.97
CA VAL A 559 -1.66 58.60 6.56
C VAL A 559 -2.13 58.35 8.00
N LYS A 560 -3.04 57.37 8.17
CA LYS A 560 -2.91 56.34 9.22
C LYS A 560 -3.72 55.06 8.98
N LYS A 561 -3.00 53.94 9.08
CA LYS A 561 -3.45 52.56 9.32
C LYS A 561 -4.28 52.44 10.62
N LYS A 562 -5.19 51.46 10.70
CA LYS A 562 -5.18 50.44 11.78
C LYS A 562 -6.20 49.30 11.59
N LYS A 563 -5.67 48.07 11.74
CA LYS A 563 -6.19 46.88 12.44
C LYS A 563 -7.66 46.87 12.90
N VAL A 564 -8.34 45.74 12.66
CA VAL A 564 -9.40 45.21 13.54
C VAL A 564 -9.14 43.73 13.83
N LYS A 565 -9.63 43.31 15.00
CA LYS A 565 -9.16 42.27 15.92
C LYS A 565 -10.29 41.23 16.10
N LYS A 566 -9.90 40.02 16.52
CA LYS A 566 -10.73 38.95 17.11
C LYS A 566 -11.90 39.45 17.96
N THR A 567 -13.02 38.74 17.84
CA THR A 567 -13.77 38.11 18.95
C THR A 567 -14.12 36.70 18.52
#